data_AF-A0A7Y2KXG9-F1
#
_entry.id   AF-A0A7Y2KXG9-F1
#
_cell.length_a   1.000
_cell.length_b   1.000
_cell.length_c   1.000
_cell.angle_alpha   90.00
_cell.angle_beta   90.00
_cell.angle_gamma   90.00
#
_symmetry.space_group_name_H-M   'P 1'
#
loop_
_entity.id
_entity.type
_entity.pdbx_description
1 polymer ?
#
loop_
_entity_poly.entity_id
_entity_poly.type
_entity_poly.pdbx_seq_one_letter_code
_entity_poly.pdbx_strand_id
1 'polypeptide(L)' 'MSDCQTPIIVALDFPTRDAALKLADQLDPKLCRVKVGKELFTSCAAEIVGTLRDKGFEVFLDLK' A
#
# COMPACT_ATOMS: atom_id res chain seq x y z
N MET A 1 15.76 -15.13 -5.95
CA MET A 1 14.41 -14.55 -5.79
C MET A 1 14.43 -13.88 -4.44
N SER A 2 14.55 -12.55 -4.41
CA SER A 2 14.80 -11.83 -3.17
C SER A 2 13.52 -11.77 -2.36
N ASP A 3 13.49 -12.52 -1.26
CA ASP A 3 12.59 -12.22 -0.15
C ASP A 3 12.78 -10.75 0.22
N CYS A 4 11.72 -9.96 0.10
CA CYS A 4 11.68 -8.61 0.63
C CYS A 4 11.58 -8.68 2.16
N GLN A 5 12.70 -9.03 2.78
CA GLN A 5 12.95 -8.97 4.23
C GLN A 5 13.10 -7.51 4.69
N THR A 6 12.27 -6.60 4.16
CA THR A 6 12.36 -5.19 4.52
C THR A 6 11.52 -4.94 5.76
N PRO A 7 12.12 -4.45 6.86
CA PRO A 7 11.38 -4.12 8.09
C PRO A 7 10.52 -2.86 7.91
N ILE A 8 10.60 -2.19 6.75
CA ILE A 8 9.94 -0.93 6.48
C ILE A 8 8.51 -1.19 6.00
N ILE A 9 7.56 -0.63 6.74
CA ILE A 9 6.16 -0.55 6.35
C ILE A 9 5.80 0.93 6.20
N VAL A 10 5.36 1.31 4.99
CA VAL A 10 4.92 2.67 4.69
C VAL A 10 3.40 2.74 4.82
N ALA A 11 2.91 3.62 5.67
CA ALA A 11 1.48 3.86 5.81
C ALA A 11 0.97 4.74 4.65
N LEU A 12 0.07 4.19 3.85
CA LEU A 12 -0.70 4.92 2.84
C LEU A 12 -1.95 5.49 3.51
N ASP A 13 -1.74 6.48 4.38
CA ASP A 13 -2.81 7.16 5.11
C ASP A 13 -3.27 8.40 4.33
N PHE A 14 -4.03 8.14 3.26
CA PHE A 14 -4.56 9.19 2.39
C PHE A 14 -6.07 9.05 2.22
N PRO A 15 -6.81 10.16 2.12
CA PRO A 15 -8.26 10.12 1.91
C PRO A 15 -8.64 9.72 0.47
N THR A 16 -7.68 9.67 -0.46
CA THR A 16 -7.95 9.40 -1.88
C THR A 16 -6.99 8.36 -2.47
N ARG A 17 -7.52 7.57 -3.41
CA ARG A 17 -6.76 6.60 -4.21
C ARG A 17 -5.58 7.23 -4.93
N ASP A 18 -5.79 8.36 -5.60
CA ASP A 18 -4.76 9.01 -6.41
C ASP A 18 -3.55 9.44 -5.57
N ALA A 19 -3.77 10.04 -4.41
CA ALA A 19 -2.70 10.43 -3.50
C ALA A 19 -1.91 9.21 -2.97
N ALA A 20 -2.62 8.14 -2.59
CA ALA A 20 -1.98 6.90 -2.15
C ALA A 20 -1.14 6.25 -3.26
N LEU A 21 -1.65 6.22 -4.49
CA LEU A 21 -0.94 5.65 -5.64
C LEU A 21 0.26 6.51 -6.05
N LYS A 22 0.15 7.84 -6.02
CA LYS A 22 1.29 8.74 -6.27
C LYS A 22 2.44 8.51 -5.31
N LEU A 23 2.16 8.21 -4.04
CA LEU A 23 3.21 7.84 -3.10
C LEU A 23 3.75 6.44 -3.43
N ALA A 24 2.87 5.46 -3.67
CA ALA A 24 3.28 4.10 -4.03
C ALA A 24 4.15 4.04 -5.29
N ASP A 25 3.90 4.89 -6.28
CA ASP A 25 4.70 5.00 -7.51
C ASP A 25 6.12 5.54 -7.29
N GLN A 26 6.38 6.20 -6.15
CA GLN A 26 7.72 6.66 -5.76
C GLN A 26 8.48 5.63 -4.92
N LEU A 27 7.82 4.54 -4.52
CA LEU A 27 8.39 3.51 -3.67
C LEU A 27 8.81 2.29 -4.48
N ASP A 28 9.86 1.61 -4.04
CA ASP A 28 10.23 0.32 -4.60
C ASP A 28 9.53 -0.79 -3.79
N PRO A 29 8.65 -1.60 -4.40
CA PRO A 29 7.98 -2.72 -3.73
C PRO A 29 8.97 -3.76 -3.18
N LYS A 30 10.22 -3.74 -3.63
CA LYS A 30 11.26 -4.63 -3.11
C LYS A 30 11.87 -4.14 -1.80
N LEU A 31 11.72 -2.87 -1.48
CA LEU A 31 12.36 -2.19 -0.35
C LEU A 31 11.39 -1.88 0.79
N CYS A 32 10.09 -1.93 0.54
CA CYS A 32 9.10 -1.66 1.56
C CYS A 32 7.78 -2.37 1.29
N ARG A 33 6.99 -2.45 2.36
CA ARG A 33 5.62 -2.94 2.34
C ARG A 33 4.69 -1.77 2.60
N VAL A 34 3.44 -1.87 2.16
CA VAL A 34 2.48 -0.76 2.31
C VAL A 34 1.38 -1.15 3.27
N LYS A 35 0.97 -0.21 4.13
CA LYS A 35 -0.16 -0.36 5.03
C LYS A 35 -1.33 0.48 4.53
N VAL A 36 -2.48 -0.15 4.35
CA VAL A 36 -3.75 0.52 4.02
C VAL A 36 -4.59 0.62 5.30
N GLY A 37 -4.88 1.85 5.73
CA GLY A 37 -5.72 2.14 6.89
C GLY A 37 -7.22 2.15 6.56
N LYS A 38 -8.06 2.23 7.61
CA LYS A 38 -9.53 2.24 7.52
C LYS A 38 -10.08 3.38 6.64
N GLU A 39 -9.49 4.57 6.68
CA GLU A 39 -9.97 5.73 5.92
C GLU A 39 -9.82 5.53 4.40
N LEU A 40 -8.62 5.15 3.97
CA LEU A 40 -8.33 4.83 2.56
C LEU A 40 -9.14 3.61 2.09
N PHE A 41 -9.28 2.58 2.93
CA PHE A 41 -10.07 1.40 2.61
C PHE A 41 -11.57 1.72 2.47
N THR A 42 -12.11 2.60 3.30
CA THR A 42 -13.53 2.98 3.19
C THR A 42 -13.77 3.85 1.95
N SER A 43 -12.82 4.73 1.63
CA SER A 43 -12.95 5.66 0.48
C SER A 43 -12.75 4.97 -0.87
N CYS A 44 -11.93 3.93 -0.94
CA CYS A 44 -11.55 3.26 -2.20
C CYS A 44 -11.91 1.78 -2.25
N ALA A 45 -12.58 1.27 -1.21
CA ALA A 45 -12.95 -0.13 -1.04
C ALA A 45 -11.74 -1.08 -1.23
N ALA A 46 -12.01 -2.31 -1.66
CA ALA A 46 -10.98 -3.32 -1.91
C ALA A 46 -10.15 -3.04 -3.19
N GLU A 47 -10.54 -2.10 -4.05
CA GLU A 47 -9.88 -1.83 -5.34
C GLU A 47 -8.44 -1.33 -5.16
N ILE A 48 -8.20 -0.53 -4.11
CA ILE A 48 -6.85 -0.02 -3.80
C ILE A 48 -5.88 -1.16 -3.46
N VAL A 49 -6.36 -2.20 -2.76
CA VAL A 49 -5.55 -3.36 -2.38
C VAL A 49 -5.12 -4.15 -3.61
N GLY A 50 -6.04 -4.36 -4.55
CA GLY A 50 -5.74 -4.98 -5.85
C GLY A 50 -4.68 -4.19 -6.59
N THR A 51 -4.91 -2.88 -6.76
CA THR A 51 -3.97 -1.99 -7.47
C THR A 51 -2.55 -2.03 -6.88
N LEU A 52 -2.43 -2.04 -5.56
CA LEU A 52 -1.12 -2.10 -4.88
C LEU A 52 -0.44 -3.46 -5.04
N ARG A 53 -1.21 -4.55 -5.01
CA ARG A 53 -0.69 -5.90 -5.27
C ARG A 53 -0.24 -6.08 -6.72
N ASP A 54 -0.99 -5.54 -7.69
CA ASP A 54 -0.61 -5.53 -9.11
C ASP A 54 0.70 -4.77 -9.35
N LYS A 55 0.96 -3.73 -8.55
CA LYS A 55 2.25 -3.01 -8.52
C LYS A 55 3.38 -3.81 -7.83
N GLY A 56 3.10 -4.97 -7.27
CA GLY A 56 4.07 -5.85 -6.62
C GLY A 56 4.29 -5.58 -5.12
N PHE A 57 3.49 -4.70 -4.50
CA PHE A 57 3.62 -4.44 -3.07
C PHE A 57 2.97 -5.53 -2.22
N GLU A 58 3.64 -5.85 -1.10
CA GLU A 58 3.02 -6.60 -0.01
C GLU A 58 2.13 -5.63 0.80
N VAL A 59 0.81 -5.85 0.75
CA VAL A 59 -0.18 -4.96 1.37
C VAL A 59 -0.63 -5.51 2.72
N PHE A 60 -0.45 -4.69 3.77
CA PHE A 60 -0.98 -4.94 5.10
C PHE A 60 -2.26 -4.12 5.33
N LEU A 61 -3.37 -4.79 5.63
CA LEU A 61 -4.65 -4.15 5.88
C LEU A 61 -4.82 -3.90 7.39
N ASP A 62 -4.87 -2.63 7.79
CA ASP A 62 -5.00 -2.21 9.19
C ASP A 62 -6.34 -1.50 9.37
N LEU A 63 -7.37 -2.29 9.66
CA LEU A 63 -8.76 -1.83 9.84
C LEU A 63 -9.15 -1.64 11.31
N LYS A 64 -8.15 -1.62 12.20
CA LYS A 64 -8.36 -1.48 13.64
C LYS A 64 -8.82 -0.07 14.01
#